data_AF-A0A0R3TNS2-F1
#
_entry.id   AF-A0A0R3TNS2-F1
#
_cell.length_a   1.000
_cell.length_b   1.000
_cell.length_c   1.000
_cell.angle_alpha   90.00
_cell.angle_beta   90.00
_cell.angle_gamma   90.00
#
_symmetry.space_group_name_H-M   'P 1'
#
loop_
_entity.id
_entity.type
_entity.pdbx_description
1 polymer ?
#
loop_
_entity_poly.entity_id
_entity_poly.type
_entity_poly.pdbx_seq_one_letter_code
_entity_poly.pdbx_strand_id
1 'polypeptide(L)'
;MSSVLVRECLKHVLNPESPPPWDREKAYTTDLKDIEVYFESIEGGKMIKVPIARTLTELTRLPGFYVRRDLVVSLFVVSKRSKNFHKKWLEEI
;
A
#
# COMPACT_ATOMS: atom_id res chain seq x y z
N MET A 1 10.70 -0.81 22.02
CA MET A 1 9.79 -0.08 21.11
C MET A 1 9.05 -1.10 20.27
N SER A 2 7.72 -1.10 20.29
CA SER A 2 6.92 -1.94 19.40
C SER A 2 7.02 -1.40 17.97
N SER A 3 7.45 -2.24 17.03
CA SER A 3 7.50 -1.88 15.62
C SER A 3 6.10 -1.95 15.01
N VAL A 4 5.71 -0.92 14.25
CA VAL A 4 4.39 -0.86 13.59
C VAL A 4 4.49 -1.53 12.22
N LEU A 5 3.64 -2.53 11.97
CA LEU A 5 3.52 -3.17 10.66
C LEU A 5 2.72 -2.29 9.70
N VAL A 6 3.06 -2.33 8.41
CA VAL A 6 2.27 -1.69 7.35
C VAL A 6 0.81 -2.12 7.43
N ARG A 7 0.55 -3.40 7.69
CA ARG A 7 -0.80 -3.94 7.91
C ARG A 7 -1.57 -3.20 8.99
N GLU A 8 -0.95 -2.87 10.13
CA GLU A 8 -1.66 -2.20 11.22
C GLU A 8 -2.05 -0.77 10.81
N CYS A 9 -1.18 -0.06 10.07
CA CYS A 9 -1.53 1.23 9.47
C CYS A 9 -2.73 1.11 8.51
N LEU A 10 -2.76 0.08 7.67
CA LEU A 10 -3.86 -0.13 6.73
C LEU A 10 -5.19 -0.37 7.42
N LYS A 11 -5.23 -1.07 8.56
CA LYS A 11 -6.49 -1.31 9.29
C LYS A 11 -7.13 -0.02 9.81
N HIS A 12 -6.36 1.05 10.01
CA HIS A 12 -6.91 2.35 10.42
C HIS A 12 -7.64 3.07 9.28
N VAL A 13 -7.32 2.74 8.03
CA VAL A 13 -7.90 3.41 6.84
C VAL A 13 -8.81 2.49 6.02
N LEU A 14 -8.64 1.16 6.15
CA LEU A 14 -9.45 0.13 5.51
C LEU A 14 -10.29 -0.57 6.57
N ASN A 15 -11.60 -0.34 6.55
CA ASN A 15 -12.56 -1.08 7.37
C ASN A 15 -13.60 -1.76 6.46
N PRO A 16 -13.55 -3.10 6.26
CA PRO A 16 -14.50 -3.78 5.39
C PRO A 16 -15.94 -3.78 5.91
N GLU A 17 -16.13 -3.71 7.24
CA GLU A 17 -17.45 -3.69 7.88
C GLU A 17 -18.11 -2.32 7.76
N SER A 18 -17.29 -1.27 7.73
CA SER A 18 -17.70 0.12 7.52
C SER A 18 -16.82 0.76 6.44
N PRO A 19 -17.01 0.38 5.17
CA PRO A 19 -16.13 0.80 4.08
C PRO A 19 -16.16 2.32 3.93
N PRO A 20 -15.02 2.94 3.63
CA PRO A 20 -14.95 4.39 3.45
C PRO A 20 -15.75 4.83 2.20
N PRO A 21 -16.21 6.09 2.13
CA PRO A 21 -17.07 6.57 1.04
C PRO A 21 -16.49 6.44 -0.37
N TRP A 22 -15.16 6.36 -0.47
CA TRP A 22 -14.45 6.16 -1.73
C TRP A 22 -14.40 4.69 -2.19
N ASP A 23 -14.60 3.71 -1.30
CA ASP A 23 -14.64 2.28 -1.64
C ASP A 23 -16.08 1.80 -1.92
N ARG A 24 -16.71 2.42 -2.92
CA ARG A 24 -18.12 2.14 -3.27
C ARG A 24 -18.35 0.68 -3.67
N GLU A 25 -17.35 0.05 -4.28
CA GLU A 25 -17.40 -1.34 -4.74
C GLU A 25 -17.03 -2.35 -3.64
N LYS A 26 -16.66 -1.88 -2.43
CA LYS A 26 -16.20 -2.72 -1.32
C LYS A 26 -15.03 -3.62 -1.74
N ALA A 27 -14.16 -3.09 -2.58
CA ALA A 27 -13.04 -3.81 -3.14
C ALA A 27 -11.88 -3.91 -2.14
N TYR A 28 -11.78 -2.99 -1.17
CA TYR A 28 -10.66 -2.96 -0.25
C TYR A 28 -10.94 -3.76 1.01
N THR A 29 -10.01 -4.63 1.37
CA THR A 29 -10.09 -5.45 2.59
C THR A 29 -8.81 -5.37 3.40
N THR A 30 -8.79 -6.03 4.56
CA THR A 30 -7.59 -6.16 5.41
C THR A 30 -6.89 -7.52 5.22
N ASP A 31 -7.35 -8.34 4.25
CA ASP A 31 -6.76 -9.64 3.93
C ASP A 31 -5.51 -9.46 3.04
N LEU A 32 -4.41 -10.09 3.46
CA LEU A 32 -3.11 -10.06 2.79
C LEU A 32 -3.18 -10.57 1.35
N LYS A 33 -4.10 -11.51 1.06
CA LYS A 33 -4.19 -12.10 -0.27
C LYS A 33 -4.79 -11.14 -1.30
N ASP A 34 -5.58 -10.18 -0.84
CA ASP A 34 -6.42 -9.32 -1.67
C ASP A 34 -5.83 -7.91 -1.88
N ILE A 35 -4.85 -7.52 -1.06
CA ILE A 35 -4.21 -6.20 -1.14
C ILE A 35 -2.73 -6.34 -1.52
N GLU A 36 -2.29 -5.45 -2.40
CA GLU A 36 -0.89 -5.23 -2.73
C GLU A 36 -0.51 -3.81 -2.31
N VAL A 37 0.71 -3.63 -1.80
CA VAL A 37 1.22 -2.32 -1.43
C VAL A 37 2.52 -2.03 -2.16
N TYR A 38 2.67 -0.79 -2.61
CA TYR A 38 3.84 -0.33 -3.34
C TYR A 38 4.33 1.01 -2.78
N PHE A 39 5.61 1.31 -2.98
CA PHE A 39 6.11 2.68 -2.96
C PHE A 39 6.74 2.99 -4.32
N GLU A 40 6.76 4.26 -4.68
CA GLU A 40 7.48 4.74 -5.86
C GLU A 40 8.96 4.89 -5.52
N SER A 41 9.85 4.28 -6.30
CA SER A 41 11.30 4.39 -6.12
C SER A 41 11.81 5.77 -6.56
N ILE A 42 12.79 6.31 -5.83
CA ILE A 42 13.55 7.50 -6.27
C ILE A 42 14.31 7.23 -7.58
N GLU A 43 14.63 5.98 -7.86
CA GLU A 43 15.32 5.54 -9.07
C GLU A 43 14.29 5.36 -10.20
N GLY A 44 13.97 6.47 -10.87
CA GLY A 44 13.16 6.46 -12.09
C GLY A 44 11.66 6.23 -11.88
N GLY A 45 11.14 6.41 -10.67
CA GLY A 45 9.70 6.35 -10.40
C GLY A 45 9.07 4.95 -10.47
N LYS A 46 9.90 3.90 -10.48
CA LYS A 46 9.40 2.52 -10.55
C LYS A 46 8.61 2.14 -9.30
N MET A 47 7.47 1.46 -9.45
CA MET A 47 6.70 0.97 -8.31
C MET A 47 7.33 -0.30 -7.73
N ILE A 48 7.72 -0.25 -6.45
CA ILE A 48 8.32 -1.36 -5.72
C ILE A 48 7.29 -1.97 -4.78
N LYS A 49 6.95 -3.24 -5.03
CA LYS A 49 6.01 -3.99 -4.19
C LYS A 49 6.61 -4.29 -2.82
N VAL A 50 5.83 -4.07 -1.76
CA VAL A 50 6.24 -4.30 -0.37
C VAL A 50 5.34 -5.33 0.30
N PRO A 51 5.90 -6.33 1.01
CA PRO A 51 5.11 -7.19 1.87
C PRO A 51 4.52 -6.38 3.04
N ILE A 52 3.21 -6.39 3.21
CA ILE A 52 2.55 -5.64 4.29
C ILE A 52 2.76 -6.24 5.69
N ALA A 53 3.41 -7.40 5.76
CA ALA A 53 3.94 -7.99 6.99
C ALA A 53 5.27 -7.35 7.44
N ARG A 54 5.86 -6.44 6.66
CA ARG A 54 7.01 -5.64 7.10
C ARG A 54 6.59 -4.52 8.03
N THR A 55 7.52 -4.13 8.89
CA THR A 55 7.42 -2.91 9.70
C THR A 55 7.67 -1.67 8.84
N LEU A 56 7.14 -0.52 9.27
CA LEU A 56 7.46 0.77 8.65
C LEU A 56 8.98 1.05 8.67
N THR A 57 9.68 0.67 9.75
CA THR A 57 11.13 0.85 9.87
C THR A 57 11.91 0.00 8.86
N GLU A 58 11.49 -1.24 8.60
CA GLU A 58 12.10 -2.07 7.55
C GLU A 58 11.78 -1.55 6.16
N LEU A 59 10.58 -1.00 5.96
CA LEU A 59 10.17 -0.39 4.71
C LEU A 59 11.07 0.82 4.38
N THR A 60 11.36 1.69 5.36
CA THR A 60 12.20 2.88 5.15
C THR A 60 13.67 2.57 4.84
N ARG A 61 14.09 1.31 4.99
CA ARG A 61 15.46 0.83 4.71
C ARG A 61 15.58 0.13 3.36
N LEU A 62 14.50 0.05 2.59
CA LEU A 62 14.53 -0.57 1.26
C LEU A 62 15.31 0.31 0.26
N PRO A 63 16.10 -0.29 -0.65
CA PRO A 63 16.70 0.44 -1.76
C PRO A 63 15.65 1.20 -2.56
N GLY A 64 15.97 2.41 -2.97
CA GLY A 64 15.06 3.29 -3.71
C GLY A 64 13.98 3.95 -2.86
N PHE A 65 13.81 3.57 -1.58
CA PHE A 65 12.87 4.25 -0.70
C PHE A 65 13.34 5.68 -0.42
N TYR A 66 12.40 6.61 -0.48
CA TYR A 66 12.66 8.01 -0.13
C TYR A 66 11.46 8.59 0.59
N VAL A 67 11.73 9.63 1.37
CA VAL A 67 10.71 10.42 2.06
C VAL A 67 10.50 11.68 1.25
N ARG A 68 9.24 12.02 0.97
CA ARG A 68 8.89 13.26 0.26
C ARG A 68 9.04 14.46 1.20
N ARG A 69 8.96 15.68 0.63
CA ARG A 69 8.96 16.93 1.41
C ARG A 69 7.96 16.82 2.56
N ASP A 70 8.31 17.41 3.71
CA ASP A 70 7.49 17.42 4.93
C ASP A 70 7.31 16.05 5.61
N LEU A 71 8.29 15.15 5.44
CA LEU A 71 8.33 13.82 6.07
C LEU A 71 7.18 12.88 5.66
N VAL A 72 6.62 13.06 4.46
CA VAL A 72 5.51 12.25 3.95
C VAL A 72 6.02 10.92 3.40
N VAL A 73 5.44 9.83 3.90
CA VAL A 73 5.60 8.47 3.34
C VAL A 73 4.36 8.14 2.51
N SER A 74 4.55 7.94 1.21
CA SER A 74 3.48 7.56 0.29
C SER A 74 3.51 6.05 0.03
N LEU A 75 2.42 5.37 0.35
CA LEU A 75 2.19 3.97 0.00
C LEU A 75 0.98 3.87 -0.92
N PHE A 76 1.15 3.21 -2.07
CA PHE A 76 0.07 2.90 -2.99
C PHE A 76 -0.54 1.57 -2.57
N VAL A 77 -1.84 1.58 -2.28
CA VAL A 77 -2.59 0.40 -1.84
C VAL A 77 -3.51 -0.01 -2.98
N VAL A 78 -3.35 -1.23 -3.47
CA VAL A 78 -4.04 -1.74 -4.66
C VAL A 78 -4.81 -2.98 -4.30
N SER A 79 -6.12 -2.98 -4.58
CA SER A 79 -6.96 -4.17 -4.38
C SER A 79 -6.99 -5.05 -5.62
N LYS A 80 -6.66 -6.33 -5.45
CA LYS A 80 -6.82 -7.37 -6.48
C LYS A 80 -8.29 -7.68 -6.77
N ARG A 81 -9.21 -7.29 -5.88
CA ARG A 81 -10.66 -7.49 -6.08
C ARG A 81 -11.22 -6.51 -7.11
N SER A 82 -10.62 -5.33 -7.27
CA SER A 82 -10.98 -4.39 -8.33
C SER A 82 -10.32 -4.79 -9.65
N LYS A 83 -10.84 -5.85 -10.29
CA LYS A 83 -10.19 -6.52 -11.44
C LYS A 83 -9.78 -5.57 -12.57
N ASN A 84 -10.63 -4.61 -12.92
CA ASN A 84 -10.36 -3.66 -14.00
C ASN A 84 -9.23 -2.69 -13.64
N PHE A 85 -9.26 -2.15 -12.40
CA PHE A 85 -8.21 -1.27 -11.91
C PHE A 85 -6.90 -2.02 -11.72
N HIS A 86 -6.94 -3.19 -11.09
CA HIS A 86 -5.76 -4.01 -10.85
C HIS A 86 -5.07 -4.41 -12.15
N LYS A 87 -5.84 -4.80 -13.17
CA LYS A 87 -5.29 -5.10 -14.49
C LYS A 87 -4.56 -3.89 -15.08
N LYS A 88 -5.22 -2.72 -15.11
CA LYS A 88 -4.61 -1.48 -15.62
C LYS A 88 -3.37 -1.07 -14.84
N TRP A 89 -3.44 -1.17 -13.51
CA TRP A 89 -2.29 -0.92 -12.63
C TRP A 89 -1.09 -1.77 -13.02
N LEU A 90 -1.28 -3.08 -13.23
CA LEU A 90 -0.20 -3.97 -13.66
C LEU A 90 0.35 -3.66 -15.07
N GLU A 91 -0.43 -3.00 -15.93
CA GLU A 91 0.02 -2.55 -17.26
C GLU A 91 0.86 -1.25 -17.18
N GLU A 92 0.73 -0.48 -16.09
CA GLU A 92 1.34 0.85 -15.93
C GLU A 92 2.63 0.87 -15.07
N ILE A 93 2.89 -0.18 -14.27
CA ILE A 93 4.00 -0.21 -13.29
C ILE A 93 5.30 -0.87 -13.76
#